data_AF-A0A2N5ZAT6-F1
#
_entry.id   AF-A0A2N5ZAT6-F1
#
_cell.length_a   1.000
_cell.length_b   1.000
_cell.length_c   1.000
_cell.angle_alpha   90.00
_cell.angle_beta   90.00
_cell.angle_gamma   90.00
#
_symmetry.space_group_name_H-M   'P 1'
#
loop_
_entity.id
_entity.type
_entity.pdbx_description
1 polymer ?
#
loop_
_entity_poly.entity_id
_entity_poly.type
_entity_poly.pdbx_seq_one_letter_code
_entity_poly.pdbx_strand_id
1 'polypeptide(L)' 'MENLSIKGTDDTPSIELNKEQNIYTISGMSLPEDVKSFYRPVIDWFTKYFNEPN' A
#
# COMPACT_ATOMS: atom_id res chain seq x y z
N MET A 1 4.91 13.05 -1.31
CA MET A 1 5.26 11.78 -0.62
C MET A 1 5.78 10.81 -1.66
N GLU A 2 6.56 9.80 -1.26
CA GLU A 2 7.07 8.80 -2.21
C GLU A 2 5.97 7.79 -2.59
N ASN A 3 6.04 7.27 -3.82
CA ASN A 3 5.14 6.25 -4.30
C ASN A 3 5.39 4.93 -3.56
N LEU A 4 4.33 4.25 -3.14
CA LEU A 4 4.44 2.92 -2.53
C LEU A 4 4.12 1.87 -3.58
N SER A 5 5.12 1.05 -3.93
CA SER A 5 4.94 -0.10 -4.80
C SER A 5 5.46 -1.35 -4.11
N ILE A 6 4.56 -2.30 -3.84
CA ILE A 6 4.86 -3.61 -3.26
C ILE A 6 4.39 -4.65 -4.27
N LYS A 7 5.32 -5.49 -4.73
CA LYS A 7 4.98 -6.62 -5.58
C LYS A 7 4.42 -7.74 -4.71
N GLY A 8 3.20 -8.19 -5.02
CA GLY A 8 2.58 -9.32 -4.35
C GLY A 8 3.29 -10.63 -4.64
N THR A 9 3.00 -11.62 -3.80
CA THR A 9 3.44 -13.01 -3.91
C THR A 9 2.22 -13.93 -3.91
N ASP A 10 2.42 -15.24 -3.76
CA ASP A 10 1.31 -16.19 -3.67
C ASP A 10 0.42 -15.92 -2.43
N ASP A 11 1.02 -15.41 -1.35
CA ASP A 11 0.31 -15.17 -0.08
C ASP A 11 0.15 -13.68 0.27
N THR A 12 0.80 -12.77 -0.46
CA THR A 12 0.76 -11.33 -0.17
C THR A 12 0.24 -10.52 -1.35
N PRO A 13 -0.56 -9.47 -1.12
CA PRO A 13 -1.15 -8.71 -2.22
C PRO A 13 -0.12 -7.78 -2.84
N SER A 14 -0.32 -7.46 -4.12
CA SER A 14 0.34 -6.32 -4.76
C SER A 14 -0.30 -5.03 -4.30
N ILE A 15 0.51 -4.00 -4.04
CA ILE A 15 0.04 -2.68 -3.60
C ILE A 15 0.71 -1.62 -4.47
N GLU A 16 -0.09 -0.71 -5.01
CA GLU A 16 0.38 0.45 -5.77
C GLU A 16 -0.38 1.70 -5.31
N LEU A 17 0.34 2.60 -4.64
CA LEU A 17 -0.18 3.89 -4.18
C LEU A 17 0.66 5.01 -4.80
N ASN A 18 0.03 5.83 -5.63
CA ASN A 18 0.63 7.00 -6.27
C ASN A 18 -0.37 8.16 -6.27
N LYS A 19 -0.08 9.18 -5.46
CA LYS A 19 -0.91 10.38 -5.35
C LYS A 19 -0.95 11.19 -6.65
N GLU A 20 0.20 11.36 -7.30
CA GLU A 20 0.33 12.19 -8.51
C GLU A 20 -0.48 11.62 -9.69
N GLN A 21 -0.56 10.29 -9.77
CA GLN A 21 -1.30 9.58 -10.83
C GLN A 21 -2.71 9.16 -10.40
N ASN A 22 -3.15 9.49 -9.17
CA ASN A 22 -4.42 9.03 -8.59
C ASN A 22 -4.60 7.50 -8.58
N ILE A 23 -3.51 6.75 -8.37
CA ILE A 23 -3.52 5.28 -8.31
C ILE A 23 -3.57 4.84 -6.85
N TYR A 24 -4.58 4.03 -6.51
CA TYR A 24 -4.78 3.48 -5.17
C TYR A 24 -5.26 2.03 -5.29
N THR A 25 -4.34 1.11 -5.58
CA THR A 25 -4.67 -0.28 -5.91
C THR A 25 -4.07 -1.25 -4.90
N ILE A 26 -4.89 -2.19 -4.43
CA ILE A 26 -4.46 -3.35 -3.65
C ILE A 26 -5.13 -4.57 -4.30
N SER A 27 -4.35 -5.54 -4.75
CA SER A 27 -4.86 -6.68 -5.53
C SER A 27 -4.08 -7.96 -5.27
N GLY A 28 -4.75 -9.11 -5.42
CA GLY A 28 -4.16 -10.44 -5.19
C GLY A 28 -4.56 -11.06 -3.85
N MET A 29 -3.90 -12.17 -3.50
CA MET A 29 -4.16 -12.91 -2.27
C MET A 29 -3.64 -12.14 -1.06
N SER A 30 -4.37 -12.16 0.06
CA SER A 30 -3.96 -11.49 1.30
C SER A 30 -4.01 -12.44 2.49
N LEU A 31 -2.96 -13.25 2.58
CA LEU A 31 -2.65 -14.16 3.68
C LEU A 31 -1.19 -13.97 4.18
N PRO A 32 -0.72 -12.73 4.44
CA PRO A 32 0.64 -12.53 4.92
C PRO A 32 0.83 -13.16 6.31
N GLU A 33 1.98 -13.83 6.52
CA GLU A 33 2.36 -14.43 7.80
C GLU A 33 2.40 -13.39 8.94
N ASP A 34 2.92 -12.18 8.65
CA ASP A 34 2.87 -11.02 9.55
C ASP A 34 2.12 -9.84 8.91
N VAL A 35 0.79 -9.84 9.12
CA VAL A 35 -0.13 -8.80 8.65
C VAL A 35 0.27 -7.40 9.12
N LYS A 36 0.75 -7.27 10.37
CA LYS A 36 1.05 -5.95 10.96
C LYS A 36 2.24 -5.32 10.26
N SER A 37 3.32 -6.09 10.11
CA SER A 37 4.53 -5.62 9.44
C SER A 37 4.27 -5.34 7.96
N PHE A 38 3.49 -6.18 7.29
CA PHE A 38 3.17 -6.01 5.87
C PHE A 38 2.36 -4.72 5.59
N TYR A 39 1.31 -4.46 6.37
CA TYR A 39 0.43 -3.31 6.13
C TYR A 39 0.90 -2.01 6.80
N ARG A 40 1.90 -2.04 7.68
CA ARG A 40 2.45 -0.83 8.29
C ARG A 40 2.87 0.26 7.27
N PRO A 41 3.64 -0.04 6.21
CA PRO A 41 3.97 0.97 5.21
C PRO A 41 2.73 1.54 4.50
N VAL A 42 1.68 0.73 4.31
CA VAL A 42 0.40 1.17 3.71
C VAL A 42 -0.30 2.18 4.63
N ILE A 43 -0.40 1.85 5.91
CA ILE A 43 -1.02 2.71 6.92
C ILE A 43 -0.23 4.02 7.06
N ASP A 44 1.10 3.94 7.13
CA ASP A 44 1.97 5.11 7.23
C ASP A 44 1.84 6.01 6.00
N TRP A 45 1.68 5.42 4.81
CA TRP A 45 1.45 6.15 3.57
C TRP A 45 0.12 6.92 3.61
N PHE A 46 -0.98 6.27 3.96
CA PHE A 46 -2.29 6.95 4.07
C PHE A 46 -2.31 7.99 5.20
N THR A 47 -1.59 7.74 6.30
CA THR A 47 -1.42 8.72 7.39
C THR A 47 -0.77 10.01 6.88
N LYS A 48 0.23 9.89 5.99
CA LYS A 48 0.84 11.05 5.32
C LYS A 48 -0.14 11.70 4.34
N TYR A 49 -0.84 10.91 3.54
CA TYR A 49 -1.84 11.38 2.57
C TYR A 49 -2.92 12.25 3.22
N PHE A 50 -3.40 11.91 4.42
CA PHE A 50 -4.44 12.69 5.09
C PHE A 50 -4.08 14.15 5.41
N ASN A 51 -2.79 14.51 5.46
CA ASN A 51 -2.39 15.90 5.69
C ASN A 51 -2.57 16.77 4.43
N GLU A 52 -2.63 16.16 3.26
CA GLU A 52 -2.75 16.86 1.97
C GLU A 52 -3.38 15.89 0.95
N PRO A 53 -4.70 15.69 0.99
CA PRO A 53 -5.40 14.87 0.01
C PRO A 53 -5.42 15.53 -1.38
N ASN A 54 -5.75 14.75 -2.42
CA ASN A 54 -6.06 15.27 -3.76
C ASN A 54 -7.43 15.96 -3.81
#